data_AF-A0A1B6I8H0-F1
#
_entry.id   AF-A0A1B6I8H0-F1
#
_cell.length_a   1.000
_cell.length_b   1.000
_cell.length_c   1.000
_cell.angle_alpha   90.00
_cell.angle_beta   90.00
_cell.angle_gamma   90.00
#
_symmetry.space_group_name_H-M   'P 1'
#
loop_
_entity.id
_entity.type
_entity.pdbx_description
1 polymer ?
#
loop_
_entity_poly.entity_id
_entity_poly.type
_entity_poly.pdbx_seq_one_letter_code
_entity_poly.pdbx_strand_id
1 'polypeptide(L)'
;LSEQQKEEQGMYGSLSSSHLLQLTECLMQSHRFAKEFNSNHEQRNLLWKAGFKGSAKPNLLQQETQSLACVLRVLFKMAGDENRRNAWAAVQGRLIAVCKEALEYFLSLQSEAHREAWTCILLLILTRILKMSDDRFGAHASSYYSLLCELMCFDLKPELRSVLRRFFLRIGPVFNIT
;
A
#
# COMPACT_ATOMS: atom_id res chain seq x y z
N LEU A 1 -25.69 2.46 15.75
CA LEU A 1 -24.57 3.39 15.53
C LEU A 1 -25.12 4.79 15.64
N SER A 2 -24.54 5.65 16.48
CA SER A 2 -24.93 7.07 16.56
C SER A 2 -24.63 7.78 15.22
N GLU A 3 -25.26 8.93 14.96
CA GLU A 3 -25.03 9.69 13.72
C GLU A 3 -23.55 10.09 13.55
N GLN A 4 -22.86 10.45 14.64
CA GLN A 4 -21.41 10.69 14.63
C GLN A 4 -20.59 9.45 14.19
N GLN A 5 -20.99 8.24 14.59
CA GLN A 5 -20.32 7.01 14.14
C GLN A 5 -20.59 6.70 12.66
N LYS A 6 -21.71 7.18 12.09
CA LYS A 6 -21.97 7.08 10.65
C LYS A 6 -21.13 8.10 9.86
N GLU A 7 -20.97 9.32 10.36
CA GLU A 7 -20.11 10.33 9.75
C GLU A 7 -18.64 9.88 9.70
N GLU A 8 -18.11 9.30 10.78
CA GLU A 8 -16.74 8.76 10.83
C GLU A 8 -16.50 7.59 9.87
N GLN A 9 -17.54 6.82 9.53
CA GLN A 9 -17.42 5.70 8.59
C GLN A 9 -17.55 6.11 7.12
N GLY A 10 -18.03 7.33 6.85
CA GLY A 10 -18.32 7.83 5.52
C GLY A 10 -19.22 6.88 4.72
N MET A 11 -19.03 6.85 3.40
CA MET A 11 -19.84 6.03 2.50
C MET A 11 -19.54 4.52 2.57
N TYR A 12 -18.52 4.08 3.31
CA TYR A 12 -18.08 2.68 3.32
C TYR A 12 -19.21 1.71 3.73
N GLY A 13 -20.01 2.06 4.75
CA GLY A 13 -21.11 1.22 5.23
C GLY A 13 -22.26 1.10 4.21
N SER A 14 -22.40 2.08 3.32
CA SER A 14 -23.45 2.13 2.29
C SER A 14 -23.09 1.39 1.01
N LEU A 15 -21.83 0.97 0.84
CA LEU A 15 -21.34 0.31 -0.37
C LEU A 15 -21.31 -1.21 -0.19
N SER A 16 -21.80 -1.97 -1.17
CA SER A 16 -21.63 -3.42 -1.22
C SER A 16 -20.16 -3.81 -1.40
N SER A 17 -19.82 -5.07 -1.16
CA SER A 17 -18.44 -5.55 -1.38
C SER A 17 -18.02 -5.42 -2.85
N SER A 18 -18.95 -5.59 -3.79
CA SER A 18 -18.67 -5.36 -5.22
C SER A 18 -18.35 -3.90 -5.53
N HIS A 19 -19.11 -2.95 -4.98
CA HIS A 19 -18.84 -1.51 -5.18
C HIS A 19 -17.49 -1.10 -4.58
N LEU A 20 -17.12 -1.60 -3.40
CA LEU A 20 -15.82 -1.32 -2.81
C LEU A 20 -14.67 -1.90 -3.66
N LEU A 21 -14.82 -3.13 -4.17
CA LEU A 21 -13.83 -3.73 -5.05
C LEU A 21 -13.69 -2.96 -6.38
N GLN A 22 -14.79 -2.52 -6.97
CA GLN A 22 -14.77 -1.67 -8.16
C GLN A 22 -14.09 -0.33 -7.88
N LEU A 23 -14.38 0.30 -6.74
CA LEU A 23 -13.69 1.52 -6.31
C LEU A 23 -12.18 1.30 -6.18
N THR A 24 -11.75 0.18 -5.59
CA THR A 24 -10.32 -0.14 -5.51
C THR A 24 -9.67 -0.30 -6.88
N GLU A 25 -10.39 -0.85 -7.87
CA GLU A 25 -9.86 -0.97 -9.23
C GLU A 25 -9.69 0.40 -9.89
N CYS A 26 -10.68 1.30 -9.78
CA CYS A 26 -10.57 2.66 -10.30
C CYS A 26 -9.39 3.42 -9.66
N LEU A 27 -9.20 3.27 -8.35
CA LEU A 27 -8.07 3.88 -7.65
C LEU A 27 -6.73 3.27 -8.07
N MET A 28 -6.68 1.96 -8.32
CA MET A 28 -5.48 1.30 -8.87
C MET A 28 -5.14 1.81 -10.28
N GLN A 29 -6.13 2.10 -11.12
CA GLN A 29 -5.89 2.73 -12.42
C GLN A 29 -5.26 4.13 -12.26
N SER A 30 -5.78 4.94 -11.34
CA SER A 30 -5.19 6.26 -11.01
C SER A 30 -3.75 6.14 -10.49
N HIS A 31 -3.49 5.16 -9.62
CA HIS A 31 -2.15 4.83 -9.14
C HIS A 31 -1.20 4.47 -10.29
N ARG A 32 -1.60 3.53 -11.15
CA ARG A 32 -0.78 3.03 -12.27
C ARG A 32 -0.45 4.16 -13.26
N PHE A 33 -1.42 5.00 -13.59
CA PHE A 33 -1.18 6.17 -14.44
C PHE A 33 -0.15 7.12 -13.82
N ALA A 34 -0.28 7.44 -12.54
CA ALA A 34 0.66 8.32 -11.85
C ALA A 34 2.07 7.70 -11.74
N LYS A 35 2.16 6.40 -11.48
CA LYS A 35 3.41 5.61 -11.49
C LYS A 35 4.09 5.66 -12.85
N GLU A 36 3.37 5.35 -13.92
CA GLU A 36 3.89 5.38 -15.30
C GLU A 36 4.38 6.78 -15.69
N PHE A 37 3.61 7.81 -15.38
CA PHE A 37 4.01 9.20 -15.59
C PHE A 37 5.30 9.55 -14.83
N ASN A 38 5.42 9.13 -13.57
CA ASN A 38 6.59 9.43 -12.74
C ASN A 38 7.87 8.75 -13.24
N SER A 39 7.74 7.52 -13.75
CA SER A 39 8.83 6.74 -14.35
C SER A 39 9.20 7.21 -15.77
N ASN A 40 8.30 7.88 -16.49
CA ASN A 40 8.59 8.41 -17.82
C ASN A 40 9.41 9.72 -17.76
N HIS A 41 10.73 9.59 -17.63
CA HIS A 41 11.64 10.72 -17.55
C HIS A 41 11.63 11.62 -18.80
N GLU A 42 11.45 11.04 -19.99
CA GLU A 42 11.41 11.74 -21.26
C GLU A 42 10.19 12.65 -21.36
N GLN A 43 8.99 12.09 -21.16
CA GLN A 43 7.74 12.86 -21.17
C GLN A 43 7.78 13.99 -20.14
N ARG A 44 8.26 13.71 -18.92
CA ARG A 44 8.39 14.74 -17.88
C ARG A 44 9.40 15.83 -18.25
N ASN A 45 10.49 15.49 -18.94
CA ASN A 45 11.45 16.46 -19.44
C ASN A 45 10.86 17.33 -20.55
N LEU A 46 10.10 16.75 -21.47
CA LEU A 46 9.39 17.48 -22.53
C LEU A 46 8.40 18.49 -21.94
N LEU A 47 7.55 18.06 -21.01
CA LEU A 47 6.59 18.95 -20.33
C LEU A 47 7.27 20.07 -19.54
N TRP A 48 8.38 19.77 -18.88
CA TRP A 48 9.17 20.76 -18.16
C TRP A 48 9.78 21.81 -19.10
N LYS A 49 10.40 21.39 -20.20
CA LYS A 49 10.95 22.29 -21.22
C LYS A 49 9.87 23.14 -21.90
N ALA A 50 8.64 22.62 -22.01
CA ALA A 50 7.49 23.36 -22.50
C ALA A 50 6.88 24.34 -21.47
N GLY A 51 7.42 24.42 -20.25
CA GLY A 51 6.95 25.34 -19.21
C GLY A 51 5.62 24.93 -18.55
N PHE A 52 5.17 23.69 -18.73
CA PHE A 52 3.83 23.21 -18.32
C PHE A 52 3.52 23.46 -16.82
N LYS A 53 4.52 23.40 -15.95
CA LYS A 53 4.39 23.67 -14.51
C LYS A 53 5.40 24.70 -14.01
N GLY A 54 5.73 25.68 -14.85
CA GLY A 54 6.75 26.68 -14.56
C GLY A 54 8.14 26.05 -14.42
N SER A 55 8.88 26.41 -13.38
CA SER A 55 10.27 25.99 -13.18
C SER A 55 10.45 24.57 -12.61
N ALA A 56 9.40 23.94 -12.08
CA ALA A 56 9.50 22.63 -11.46
C ALA A 56 9.15 21.50 -12.44
N LYS A 57 9.97 20.44 -12.46
CA LYS A 57 9.68 19.24 -13.26
C LYS A 57 8.38 18.58 -12.73
N PRO A 58 7.34 18.43 -13.57
CA PRO A 58 6.06 17.90 -13.12
C PRO A 58 6.23 16.47 -12.60
N ASN A 59 5.45 16.10 -11.57
CA ASN A 59 5.36 14.76 -11.02
C ASN A 59 3.95 14.56 -10.44
N LEU A 60 3.56 13.31 -10.29
CA LEU A 60 2.29 12.86 -9.72
C LEU A 60 2.54 12.01 -8.45
N LEU A 61 3.62 12.27 -7.70
CA LEU A 61 4.00 11.47 -6.52
C LEU A 61 2.89 11.40 -5.47
N GLN A 62 2.22 12.53 -5.24
CA GLN A 62 1.09 12.59 -4.31
C GLN A 62 -0.10 11.76 -4.80
N GLN A 63 -0.42 11.83 -6.09
CA GLN A 63 -1.50 11.02 -6.67
C GLN A 63 -1.16 9.52 -6.64
N GLU A 64 0.07 9.16 -7.00
CA GLU A 64 0.60 7.79 -6.95
C GLU A 64 0.47 7.20 -5.54
N THR A 65 0.95 7.91 -4.52
CA THR A 65 0.94 7.42 -3.14
C THR A 65 -0.46 7.47 -2.51
N GLN A 66 -1.22 8.55 -2.67
CA GLN A 66 -2.53 8.68 -2.02
C GLN A 66 -3.58 7.73 -2.59
N SER A 67 -3.58 7.50 -3.91
CA SER A 67 -4.50 6.54 -4.53
C SER A 67 -4.23 5.11 -4.02
N LEU A 68 -2.96 4.68 -3.99
CA LEU A 68 -2.58 3.38 -3.45
C LEU A 68 -2.88 3.27 -1.94
N ALA A 69 -2.60 4.32 -1.16
CA ALA A 69 -2.94 4.34 0.26
C ALA A 69 -4.45 4.22 0.48
N CYS A 70 -5.27 4.81 -0.38
CA CYS A 70 -6.73 4.66 -0.34
C CYS A 70 -7.15 3.21 -0.63
N VAL A 71 -6.61 2.60 -1.69
CA VAL A 71 -6.84 1.18 -2.03
C VAL A 71 -6.53 0.28 -0.83
N LEU A 72 -5.33 0.43 -0.25
CA LEU A 72 -4.89 -0.35 0.89
C LEU A 72 -5.82 -0.16 2.09
N ARG A 73 -6.22 1.08 2.42
CA ARG A 73 -7.13 1.34 3.54
C ARG A 73 -8.50 0.67 3.33
N VAL A 74 -9.05 0.70 2.12
CA VAL A 74 -10.31 0.03 1.80
C VAL A 74 -10.16 -1.49 1.96
N LEU A 75 -9.14 -2.09 1.33
CA LEU A 75 -8.92 -3.54 1.40
C LEU A 75 -8.63 -4.02 2.83
N PHE A 76 -7.78 -3.31 3.59
CA PHE A 76 -7.52 -3.65 5.00
C PHE A 76 -8.76 -3.46 5.89
N LYS A 77 -9.67 -2.53 5.56
CA LYS A 77 -10.94 -2.38 6.28
C LYS A 77 -11.87 -3.54 5.96
N MET A 78 -12.00 -3.90 4.68
CA MET A 78 -12.81 -5.06 4.24
C MET A 78 -12.31 -6.38 4.83
N ALA A 79 -10.99 -6.56 4.94
CA ALA A 79 -10.40 -7.79 5.47
C ALA A 79 -10.74 -8.06 6.94
N GLY A 80 -11.03 -7.02 7.73
CA GLY A 80 -11.44 -7.12 9.13
C GLY A 80 -12.93 -6.83 9.36
N ASP A 81 -13.73 -6.70 8.29
CA ASP A 81 -15.16 -6.42 8.39
C ASP A 81 -15.95 -7.72 8.38
N GLU A 82 -16.49 -8.09 9.55
CA GLU A 82 -17.27 -9.31 9.77
C GLU A 82 -18.53 -9.37 8.89
N ASN A 83 -19.09 -8.22 8.50
CA ASN A 83 -20.27 -8.17 7.62
C ASN A 83 -19.92 -8.52 6.16
N ARG A 84 -18.63 -8.70 5.85
CA ARG A 84 -18.11 -8.96 4.50
C ARG A 84 -17.32 -10.26 4.41
N ARG A 85 -17.56 -11.20 5.32
CA ARG A 85 -16.93 -12.55 5.33
C ARG A 85 -16.95 -13.24 3.97
N ASN A 86 -18.07 -13.13 3.25
CA ASN A 86 -18.24 -13.71 1.91
C ASN A 86 -17.23 -13.18 0.87
N ALA A 87 -16.67 -11.98 1.07
CA ALA A 87 -15.68 -11.38 0.18
C ALA A 87 -14.23 -11.54 0.67
N TRP A 88 -14.00 -12.09 1.87
CA TRP A 88 -12.67 -12.11 2.49
C TRP A 88 -11.61 -12.81 1.65
N ALA A 89 -11.93 -13.94 1.01
CA ALA A 89 -10.99 -14.66 0.16
C ALA A 89 -10.53 -13.79 -1.03
N ALA A 90 -11.47 -13.11 -1.71
CA ALA A 90 -11.17 -12.21 -2.81
C ALA A 90 -10.38 -10.98 -2.35
N VAL A 91 -10.75 -10.41 -1.20
CA VAL A 91 -10.06 -9.26 -0.59
C VAL A 91 -8.63 -9.65 -0.22
N GLN A 92 -8.42 -10.81 0.40
CA GLN A 92 -7.10 -11.30 0.79
C GLN A 92 -6.20 -11.51 -0.43
N GLY A 93 -6.69 -12.15 -1.49
CA GLY A 93 -5.94 -12.33 -2.73
C GLY A 93 -5.51 -10.99 -3.35
N ARG A 94 -6.43 -10.03 -3.44
CA ARG A 94 -6.13 -8.68 -3.95
C ARG A 94 -5.15 -7.92 -3.06
N LEU A 95 -5.33 -7.99 -1.75
CA LEU A 95 -4.44 -7.33 -0.78
C LEU A 95 -3.03 -7.92 -0.84
N ILE A 96 -2.90 -9.23 -1.04
CA ILE A 96 -1.60 -9.88 -1.25
C ILE A 96 -0.92 -9.35 -2.51
N ALA A 97 -1.64 -9.34 -3.63
CA ALA A 97 -1.11 -8.86 -4.90
C ALA A 97 -0.67 -7.38 -4.83
N VAL A 98 -1.52 -6.50 -4.30
CA VAL A 98 -1.24 -5.05 -4.21
C VAL A 98 -0.06 -4.76 -3.30
N CYS A 99 0.02 -5.40 -2.13
CA CYS A 99 1.15 -5.21 -1.21
C CYS A 99 2.46 -5.74 -1.82
N LYS A 100 2.42 -6.88 -2.52
CA LYS A 100 3.59 -7.43 -3.21
C LYS A 100 4.09 -6.47 -4.30
N GLU A 101 3.20 -5.99 -5.17
CA GLU A 101 3.56 -5.03 -6.22
C GLU A 101 4.15 -3.74 -5.61
N ALA A 102 3.58 -3.25 -4.50
CA ALA A 102 4.07 -2.07 -3.82
C ALA A 102 5.49 -2.25 -3.25
N LEU A 103 5.78 -3.42 -2.65
CA LEU A 103 7.10 -3.76 -2.14
C LEU A 103 8.13 -3.90 -3.26
N GLU A 104 7.80 -4.65 -4.32
CA GLU A 104 8.65 -4.81 -5.51
C GLU A 104 8.97 -3.47 -6.16
N TYR A 105 7.96 -2.61 -6.29
CA TYR A 105 8.15 -1.29 -6.86
C TYR A 105 9.05 -0.42 -6.00
N PHE A 106 8.88 -0.40 -4.68
CA PHE A 106 9.76 0.35 -3.78
C PHE A 106 11.22 -0.07 -3.92
N LEU A 107 11.49 -1.38 -4.01
CA LEU A 107 12.83 -1.92 -4.22
C LEU A 107 13.44 -1.46 -5.56
N SER A 108 12.60 -1.34 -6.59
CA SER A 108 13.03 -0.90 -7.93
C SER A 108 13.30 0.61 -8.05
N LEU A 109 12.78 1.43 -7.13
CA LEU A 109 12.99 2.88 -7.17
C LEU A 109 14.48 3.19 -7.16
N GLN A 110 14.87 4.28 -7.82
CA GLN A 110 16.27 4.73 -7.82
C GLN A 110 16.42 6.07 -7.08
N SER A 111 15.39 6.91 -7.13
CA SER A 111 15.37 8.22 -6.47
C SER A 111 15.08 8.09 -4.98
N GLU A 112 15.97 8.64 -4.16
CA GLU A 112 15.78 8.73 -2.71
C GLU A 112 14.53 9.53 -2.34
N ALA A 113 14.29 10.67 -2.99
CA ALA A 113 13.08 11.47 -2.77
C ALA A 113 11.79 10.70 -3.11
N HIS A 114 11.83 9.82 -4.12
CA HIS A 114 10.68 8.96 -4.47
C HIS A 114 10.47 7.88 -3.41
N ARG A 115 11.55 7.24 -2.92
CA ARG A 115 11.47 6.32 -1.77
C ARG A 115 10.94 7.00 -0.53
N GLU A 116 11.39 8.21 -0.23
CA GLU A 116 10.94 8.98 0.91
C GLU A 116 9.42 9.18 0.87
N ALA A 117 8.87 9.59 -0.28
CA ALA A 117 7.43 9.72 -0.48
C ALA A 117 6.67 8.40 -0.27
N TRP A 118 7.28 7.26 -0.59
CA TRP A 118 6.72 5.92 -0.43
C TRP A 118 6.86 5.32 0.98
N THR A 119 7.68 5.92 1.85
CA THR A 119 7.84 5.46 3.25
C THR A 119 6.48 5.29 3.95
N CYS A 120 5.54 6.22 3.72
CA CYS A 120 4.21 6.17 4.32
C CYS A 120 3.37 4.97 3.85
N ILE A 121 3.58 4.49 2.62
CA ILE A 121 2.91 3.31 2.06
C ILE A 121 3.43 2.04 2.73
N LEU A 122 4.75 1.90 2.86
CA LEU A 122 5.35 0.76 3.54
C LEU A 122 4.93 0.70 5.01
N LEU A 123 4.94 1.83 5.71
CA LEU A 123 4.46 1.91 7.09
C LEU A 123 2.99 1.48 7.20
N LEU A 124 2.12 1.93 6.28
CA LEU A 124 0.72 1.52 6.23
C LEU A 124 0.60 0.00 6.05
N ILE A 125 1.29 -0.58 5.06
CA ILE A 125 1.25 -2.01 4.76
C ILE A 125 1.69 -2.82 5.99
N LEU A 126 2.90 -2.57 6.49
CA LEU A 126 3.50 -3.38 7.55
C LEU A 126 2.73 -3.24 8.86
N THR A 127 2.29 -2.02 9.22
CA THR A 127 1.55 -1.78 10.46
C THR A 127 0.18 -2.45 10.44
N ARG A 128 -0.50 -2.50 9.29
CA ARG A 128 -1.81 -3.14 9.18
C ARG A 128 -1.71 -4.66 9.18
N ILE A 129 -0.73 -5.24 8.49
CA ILE A 129 -0.48 -6.68 8.51
C ILE A 129 -0.10 -7.15 9.92
N LEU A 130 0.74 -6.39 10.62
CA LEU A 130 1.12 -6.67 12.02
C LEU A 130 -0.05 -6.72 13.00
N LYS A 131 -1.22 -6.20 12.64
CA LYS A 131 -2.43 -6.23 13.49
C LYS A 131 -3.42 -7.34 13.11
N MET A 132 -3.15 -8.10 12.05
CA MET A 132 -3.99 -9.22 11.63
C MET A 132 -3.84 -10.42 12.56
N SER A 133 -4.77 -11.37 12.50
CA SER A 133 -4.64 -12.68 13.15
C SER A 133 -3.43 -13.46 12.60
N ASP A 134 -2.96 -14.47 13.35
CA ASP A 134 -1.73 -15.20 13.00
C ASP A 134 -1.84 -15.93 11.66
N ASP A 135 -3.00 -16.51 11.34
CA ASP A 135 -3.28 -17.16 10.06
C ASP A 135 -3.13 -16.19 8.87
N ARG A 136 -3.70 -14.98 8.97
CA ARG A 136 -3.61 -13.95 7.92
C ARG A 136 -2.22 -13.34 7.86
N PHE A 137 -1.62 -13.06 9.00
CA PHE A 137 -0.24 -12.60 9.09
C PHE A 137 0.69 -13.60 8.40
N GLY A 138 0.54 -14.91 8.67
CA GLY A 138 1.33 -15.97 8.07
C GLY A 138 1.20 -16.00 6.54
N ALA A 139 0.00 -15.84 5.99
CA ALA A 139 -0.20 -15.76 4.54
C ALA A 139 0.55 -14.56 3.91
N HIS A 140 0.50 -13.40 4.57
CA HIS A 140 1.21 -12.20 4.13
C HIS A 140 2.73 -12.33 4.29
N ALA A 141 3.21 -12.78 5.45
CA ALA A 141 4.62 -12.97 5.74
C ALA A 141 5.27 -13.93 4.73
N SER A 142 4.62 -15.08 4.45
CA SER A 142 5.10 -16.05 3.47
C SER A 142 5.20 -15.46 2.06
N SER A 143 4.29 -14.54 1.70
CA SER A 143 4.24 -13.93 0.37
C SER A 143 5.31 -12.86 0.14
N TYR A 144 5.83 -12.25 1.21
CA TYR A 144 6.71 -11.07 1.13
C TYR A 144 8.08 -11.27 1.73
N TYR A 145 8.33 -12.38 2.42
CA TYR A 145 9.54 -12.57 3.24
C TYR A 145 10.83 -12.18 2.51
N SER A 146 11.03 -12.65 1.27
CA SER A 146 12.20 -12.29 0.47
C SER A 146 12.30 -10.79 0.22
N LEU A 147 11.20 -10.14 -0.20
CA LEU A 147 11.16 -8.70 -0.43
C LEU A 147 11.45 -7.90 0.84
N LEU A 148 10.98 -8.37 1.99
CA LEU A 148 11.27 -7.73 3.28
C LEU A 148 12.74 -7.88 3.69
N CYS A 149 13.39 -9.00 3.33
CA CYS A 149 14.84 -9.14 3.50
C CYS A 149 15.59 -8.17 2.60
N GLU A 150 15.21 -8.04 1.33
CA GLU A 150 15.84 -7.08 0.41
C GLU A 150 15.67 -5.62 0.89
N LEU A 151 14.54 -5.28 1.52
CA LEU A 151 14.35 -3.95 2.12
C LEU A 151 15.41 -3.60 3.17
N MET A 152 15.95 -4.59 3.89
CA MET A 152 16.98 -4.36 4.91
C MET A 152 18.31 -3.86 4.34
N CYS A 153 18.53 -4.04 3.03
CA CYS A 153 19.73 -3.55 2.34
C CYS A 153 19.69 -2.03 2.06
N PHE A 154 18.53 -1.38 2.26
CA PHE A 154 18.37 0.06 2.07
C PHE A 154 18.62 0.84 3.35
N ASP A 155 19.00 2.11 3.20
CA ASP A 155 19.01 3.06 4.31
C ASP A 155 17.58 3.53 4.63
N LEU A 156 16.87 2.73 5.43
CA LEU A 156 15.47 2.99 5.77
C LEU A 156 15.31 4.04 6.87
N LYS A 157 14.21 4.80 6.90
CA LYS A 157 13.94 5.68 8.05
C LYS A 157 13.76 4.89 9.36
N PRO A 158 14.13 5.46 10.53
CA PRO A 158 14.06 4.76 11.82
C PRO A 158 12.71 4.12 12.13
N GLU A 159 11.61 4.80 11.82
CA GLU A 159 10.24 4.30 12.00
C GLU A 159 9.96 3.06 11.14
N LEU A 160 10.44 3.03 9.91
CA LEU A 160 10.26 1.89 9.02
C LEU A 160 11.10 0.69 9.47
N ARG A 161 12.36 0.92 9.89
CA ARG A 161 13.20 -0.12 10.50
C ARG A 161 12.53 -0.72 11.74
N SER A 162 11.93 0.11 12.59
CA SER A 162 11.23 -0.33 13.81
C SER A 162 10.04 -1.24 13.49
N VAL A 163 9.19 -0.87 12.53
CA VAL A 163 8.05 -1.70 12.12
C VAL A 163 8.52 -2.99 11.45
N LEU A 164 9.55 -2.93 10.62
CA LEU A 164 10.11 -4.10 9.94
C LEU A 164 10.73 -5.10 10.94
N ARG A 165 11.45 -4.61 11.97
CA ARG A 165 11.93 -5.45 13.07
C ARG A 165 10.79 -6.18 13.79
N ARG A 166 9.69 -5.46 14.10
CA ARG A 166 8.50 -6.08 14.73
C ARG A 166 7.87 -7.14 13.82
N PHE A 167 7.87 -6.90 12.51
CA PHE A 167 7.41 -7.87 11.53
C PHE A 167 8.23 -9.17 11.61
N PHE A 168 9.55 -9.08 11.51
CA PHE A 168 10.43 -10.26 11.59
C PHE A 168 10.32 -10.99 12.93
N LEU A 169 10.24 -10.27 14.05
CA LEU A 169 10.06 -10.89 15.38
C LEU A 169 8.73 -11.66 15.48
N ARG A 170 7.68 -11.21 14.79
CA ARG A 170 6.40 -11.91 14.78
C ARG A 170 6.41 -13.19 13.93
N ILE A 171 7.34 -13.32 12.96
CA ILE A 171 7.50 -14.54 12.16
C ILE A 171 7.86 -15.73 13.07
N GLY A 172 8.78 -15.55 14.02
CA GLY A 172 9.21 -16.61 14.94
C GLY A 172 8.06 -17.41 15.57
N PRO A 173 7.20 -16.79 16.40
CA PRO A 173 6.09 -17.47 17.03
C PRO A 173 5.01 -17.95 16.05
N VAL A 174 4.72 -17.19 14.97
CA VAL A 174 3.66 -17.60 14.01
C VAL A 174 4.04 -18.84 13.21
N PHE A 175 5.32 -19.00 12.89
CA PHE A 175 5.84 -20.14 12.12
C PHE A 175 6.54 -21.20 12.98
N ASN A 176 6.49 -21.06 14.30
CA ASN A 176 7.17 -21.96 15.26
C ASN A 176 8.68 -22.12 14.98
N ILE A 177 9.36 -21.01 14.69
CA ILE A 177 10.81 -20.96 14.53
C ILE A 177 11.42 -20.63 15.89
N THR A 178 12.01 -21.63 16.54
CA THR A 178 12.79 -21.53 17.80
C THR A 178 14.27 -21.31 17.55
#